data_AF-A0A6P0PQB7-F1
#
_entry.id   AF-A0A6P0PQB7-F1
#
_cell.length_a   1.000
_cell.length_b   1.000
_cell.length_c   1.000
_cell.angle_alpha   90.00
_cell.angle_beta   90.00
_cell.angle_gamma   90.00
#
_symmetry.space_group_name_H-M   'P 1'
#
loop_
_entity.id
_entity.type
_entity.pdbx_description
1 polymer ?
#
loop_
_entity_poly.entity_id
_entity_poly.type
_entity_poly.pdbx_seq_one_letter_code
_entity_poly.pdbx_strand_id
1 'polypeptide(L)'
;MTTFTQSTAQALYFLSESVNPTLPYSIGFWVKGGSIEGSQTLSLEETWTIKQGVYLFLKAVPEGNDAIDLSVLSDRIGEFMITPSVRNTRFLWIDNPEELVSRWRFHALTLSPTDTVDRLTFFNFRNYELAIASGVICQLNGTKDGFVFAPDPSLHNLPSTGTESPETESPKTDPFYLSTGYGANQLKGIEVNEAGEALALPFSGELAGCLTFALTLQNRSPGTASFEELVYLDVTLRMFFKSANSLLDPTDPLSGFAGLNSDQDFLISSHRYPFLGEDSDAASHYSKQGDGSQNLTLYSALDPLQPLNGDRTYFAFVEPGNSTISDLSFVESGNSNRSDLSLPSCYRTNLGYSIHVTPHGHGDSRLIFAERPGQNSSIFGSPLYLVPQGKFTLSVPHYDTTPIPSGQELPIGDEDNFLCGLAGIEYIQLSSQQLNILHLEAGKPTFAPDFVPEQIVETNEAGQRLESETTTAWGYIEYEDDIQNDQVTNLPVYFSQPKQSLLYRASTLEDAKEDPTNEDPTDDQADDQADDQADDQADDQADDQADDQADDQADDQADDQADD
;
A
#
# COMPACT_ATOMS: atom_id res chain seq x y z
N MET A 1 14.72 -8.75 27.68
CA MET A 1 15.76 -9.61 27.07
C MET A 1 15.03 -10.81 26.51
N THR A 2 15.15 -11.05 25.22
CA THR A 2 14.43 -12.11 24.51
C THR A 2 14.87 -13.48 25.01
N THR A 3 13.92 -14.24 25.58
CA THR A 3 14.19 -15.54 26.24
C THR A 3 13.19 -16.61 25.81
N PHE A 4 13.70 -17.83 25.62
CA PHE A 4 12.94 -19.03 25.32
C PHE A 4 12.83 -19.93 26.54
N THR A 5 11.63 -20.37 26.87
CA THR A 5 11.36 -21.30 27.96
C THR A 5 11.04 -22.68 27.41
N GLN A 6 11.62 -23.71 28.03
CA GLN A 6 11.46 -25.09 27.62
C GLN A 6 10.01 -25.54 27.75
N SER A 7 9.51 -26.22 26.72
CA SER A 7 8.18 -26.80 26.72
C SER A 7 8.14 -28.22 27.31
N THR A 8 6.97 -28.85 27.32
CA THR A 8 6.81 -30.25 27.73
C THR A 8 7.54 -31.23 26.80
N ALA A 9 7.71 -30.87 25.52
CA ALA A 9 8.61 -31.56 24.61
C ALA A 9 10.04 -31.05 24.83
N GLN A 10 10.91 -31.91 25.37
CA GLN A 10 12.26 -31.55 25.82
C GLN A 10 13.13 -30.83 24.77
N ALA A 11 12.88 -31.08 23.47
CA ALA A 11 13.62 -30.47 22.36
C ALA A 11 13.09 -29.10 21.91
N LEU A 12 11.94 -28.65 22.44
CA LEU A 12 11.26 -27.42 22.04
C LEU A 12 11.28 -26.39 23.17
N TYR A 13 11.62 -25.16 22.81
CA TYR A 13 11.56 -23.98 23.66
C TYR A 13 10.70 -22.92 22.96
N PHE A 14 9.86 -22.20 23.69
CA PHE A 14 9.03 -21.13 23.13
C PHE A 14 9.41 -19.79 23.71
N LEU A 15 9.29 -18.74 22.90
CA LEU A 15 9.51 -17.38 23.35
C LEU A 15 8.57 -17.08 24.53
N SER A 16 9.15 -16.56 25.62
CA SER A 16 8.42 -16.37 26.90
C SER A 16 7.48 -15.17 26.86
N GLU A 17 7.76 -14.20 26.00
CA GLU A 17 6.90 -13.04 25.75
C GLU A 17 5.90 -13.38 24.63
N SER A 18 4.62 -13.05 24.84
CA SER A 18 3.61 -13.20 23.79
C SER A 18 3.92 -12.23 22.65
N VAL A 19 4.12 -12.78 21.44
CA VAL A 19 4.46 -12.00 20.24
C VAL A 19 3.32 -11.08 19.82
N ASN A 20 2.09 -11.61 19.83
CA ASN A 20 0.88 -10.84 19.63
C ASN A 20 -0.31 -11.59 20.25
N PRO A 21 -1.02 -11.04 21.25
CA PRO A 21 -2.09 -11.75 21.93
C PRO A 21 -3.34 -11.96 21.06
N THR A 22 -3.48 -11.24 19.94
CA THR A 22 -4.69 -11.28 19.10
C THR A 22 -4.60 -12.27 17.94
N LEU A 23 -3.43 -12.84 17.68
CA LEU A 23 -3.19 -13.78 16.60
C LEU A 23 -2.64 -15.10 17.14
N PRO A 24 -3.04 -16.27 16.58
CA PRO A 24 -2.42 -17.54 16.91
C PRO A 24 -1.02 -17.59 16.29
N TYR A 25 -0.06 -16.93 16.93
CA TYR A 25 1.31 -16.81 16.45
C TYR A 25 2.30 -17.08 17.58
N SER A 26 3.24 -18.00 17.35
CA SER A 26 4.28 -18.33 18.31
C SER A 26 5.64 -18.44 17.66
N ILE A 27 6.66 -18.06 18.42
CA ILE A 27 8.06 -18.20 18.03
C ILE A 27 8.67 -19.25 18.94
N GLY A 28 9.29 -20.26 18.33
CA GLY A 28 9.93 -21.36 19.02
C GLY A 28 11.40 -21.52 18.63
N PHE A 29 12.07 -22.39 19.37
CA PHE A 29 13.42 -22.85 19.10
C PHE A 29 13.48 -24.36 19.34
N TRP A 30 13.82 -25.10 18.29
CA TRP A 30 13.94 -26.55 18.32
C TRP A 30 15.41 -26.96 18.29
N VAL A 31 15.78 -27.98 19.06
CA VAL A 31 17.16 -28.47 19.15
C VAL A 31 17.23 -29.94 18.71
N LYS A 32 18.05 -30.20 17.69
CA LYS A 32 18.32 -31.55 17.23
C LYS A 32 19.03 -32.35 18.33
N GLY A 33 18.47 -33.49 18.71
CA GLY A 33 19.06 -34.42 19.68
C GLY A 33 18.53 -34.29 21.11
N GLY A 34 17.55 -33.41 21.37
CA GLY A 34 16.84 -33.34 22.65
C GLY A 34 17.15 -32.09 23.48
N SER A 35 16.86 -32.15 24.78
CA SER A 35 17.07 -31.03 25.71
C SER A 35 18.53 -30.64 25.85
N ILE A 36 18.76 -29.36 26.10
CA ILE A 36 20.06 -28.86 26.57
C ILE A 36 20.16 -29.13 28.07
N GLU A 37 21.18 -29.88 28.50
CA GLU A 37 21.35 -30.26 29.91
C GLU A 37 21.39 -29.02 30.82
N GLY A 38 20.51 -29.00 31.82
CA GLY A 38 20.58 -28.05 32.94
C GLY A 38 19.93 -26.68 32.73
N SER A 39 19.38 -26.34 31.56
CA SER A 39 18.73 -25.05 31.32
C SER A 39 17.27 -25.16 30.88
N GLN A 40 16.36 -24.64 31.71
CA GLN A 40 14.93 -24.52 31.40
C GLN A 40 14.60 -23.23 30.62
N THR A 41 15.49 -22.24 30.66
CA THR A 41 15.34 -20.98 29.95
C THR A 41 16.65 -20.66 29.24
N LEU A 42 16.56 -20.12 28.03
CA LEU A 42 17.71 -19.72 27.22
C LEU A 42 17.46 -18.33 26.66
N SER A 43 18.44 -17.45 26.72
CA SER A 43 18.43 -16.20 25.97
C SER A 43 18.59 -16.45 24.46
N LEU A 44 18.15 -15.50 23.64
CA LEU A 44 18.35 -15.55 22.18
C LEU A 44 19.86 -15.66 21.82
N GLU A 45 20.72 -15.05 22.62
CA GLU A 45 22.17 -15.16 22.44
C GLU A 45 22.67 -16.59 22.67
N GLU A 46 22.21 -17.26 23.74
CA GLU A 46 22.56 -18.65 24.01
C GLU A 46 22.03 -19.59 22.92
N THR A 47 20.79 -19.41 22.47
CA THR A 47 20.22 -20.22 21.38
C THR A 47 21.00 -20.06 20.07
N TRP A 48 21.56 -18.87 19.81
CA TRP A 48 22.37 -18.64 18.62
C TRP A 48 23.68 -19.43 18.59
N THR A 49 24.31 -19.65 19.75
CA THR A 49 25.53 -20.47 19.86
C THR A 49 25.29 -21.95 19.50
N ILE A 50 24.04 -22.41 19.60
CA ILE A 50 23.65 -23.79 19.31
C ILE A 50 23.39 -23.93 17.80
N LYS A 51 24.46 -24.21 17.03
CA LYS A 51 24.44 -24.26 15.55
C LYS A 51 23.53 -25.32 14.92
N GLN A 52 23.05 -26.29 15.70
CA GLN A 52 22.10 -27.31 15.24
C GLN A 52 20.64 -27.01 15.58
N GLY A 53 20.37 -25.87 16.23
CA GLY A 53 19.02 -25.43 16.53
C GLY A 53 18.28 -24.84 15.31
N VAL A 54 16.96 -24.73 15.40
CA VAL A 54 16.10 -24.15 14.38
C VAL A 54 15.12 -23.21 15.05
N TYR A 55 15.09 -21.95 14.63
CA TYR A 55 14.05 -21.00 15.01
C TYR A 55 12.77 -21.28 14.22
N LEU A 56 11.67 -21.38 14.92
CA LEU A 56 10.35 -21.71 14.39
C LEU A 56 9.45 -20.49 14.49
N PHE A 57 8.72 -20.21 13.42
CA PHE A 57 7.63 -19.23 13.40
C PHE A 57 6.37 -19.98 13.00
N LEU A 58 5.37 -19.99 13.87
CA LEU A 58 4.24 -20.89 13.77
C LEU A 58 2.94 -20.11 13.88
N LYS A 59 1.99 -20.38 12.98
CA LYS A 59 0.62 -19.89 13.09
C LYS A 59 -0.21 -20.78 14.02
N ALA A 60 0.28 -20.94 15.25
CA ALA A 60 -0.29 -21.82 16.25
C ALA A 60 0.04 -21.32 17.67
N VAL A 61 -0.77 -21.73 18.64
CA VAL A 61 -0.55 -21.44 20.06
C VAL A 61 -0.02 -22.69 20.76
N PRO A 62 1.03 -22.60 21.59
CA PRO A 62 1.61 -23.77 22.27
C PRO A 62 0.86 -24.19 23.53
N GLU A 63 -0.04 -23.35 24.06
CA GLU A 63 -0.79 -23.57 25.30
C GLU A 63 -2.27 -23.16 25.13
N GLY A 64 -3.17 -23.73 25.94
CA GLY A 64 -4.61 -23.47 25.89
C GLY A 64 -5.43 -24.61 25.27
N ASN A 65 -6.70 -24.34 25.00
CA ASN A 65 -7.65 -25.35 24.51
C ASN A 65 -7.40 -25.77 23.05
N ASP A 66 -6.82 -24.88 22.25
CA ASP A 66 -6.47 -25.09 20.84
C ASP A 66 -4.94 -25.25 20.67
N ALA A 67 -4.27 -25.77 21.71
CA ALA A 67 -2.83 -25.94 21.71
C ALA A 67 -2.40 -27.07 20.78
N ILE A 68 -1.32 -26.83 20.04
CA ILE A 68 -0.70 -27.86 19.20
C ILE A 68 -0.01 -28.94 20.04
N ASP A 69 -0.01 -30.18 19.54
CA ASP A 69 0.75 -31.27 20.15
C ASP A 69 2.25 -31.08 19.92
N LEU A 70 2.95 -30.63 20.98
CA LEU A 70 4.37 -30.32 20.95
C LEU A 70 5.27 -31.54 20.70
N SER A 71 4.83 -32.74 21.09
CA SER A 71 5.59 -33.97 20.83
C SER A 71 5.55 -34.31 19.34
N VAL A 72 4.36 -34.23 18.75
CA VAL A 72 4.15 -34.46 17.31
C VAL A 72 4.87 -33.41 16.48
N LEU A 73 4.82 -32.13 16.89
CA LEU A 73 5.57 -31.06 16.22
C LEU A 73 7.08 -31.36 16.23
N SER A 74 7.65 -31.72 17.38
CA SER A 74 9.08 -32.02 17.50
C SER A 74 9.50 -33.17 16.59
N ASP A 75 8.71 -34.25 16.53
CA ASP A 75 8.99 -35.39 15.66
C ASP A 75 8.94 -35.02 14.18
N ARG A 76 7.95 -34.20 13.78
CA ARG A 76 7.80 -33.72 12.40
C ARG A 76 8.93 -32.78 11.97
N ILE A 77 9.40 -31.90 12.86
CA ILE A 77 10.60 -31.09 12.57
C ILE A 77 11.81 -32.01 12.38
N GLY A 78 11.94 -33.05 13.23
CA GLY A 78 12.95 -34.08 13.07
C GLY A 78 12.91 -34.76 11.69
N GLU A 79 11.70 -35.16 11.23
CA GLU A 79 11.46 -35.73 9.90
C GLU A 79 11.85 -34.75 8.78
N PHE A 80 11.39 -33.50 8.87
CA PHE A 80 11.68 -32.44 7.91
C PHE A 80 13.19 -32.25 7.72
N MET A 81 13.94 -32.19 8.82
CA MET A 81 15.40 -31.95 8.81
C MET A 81 16.23 -33.13 8.27
N ILE A 82 15.65 -34.31 8.05
CA ILE A 82 16.32 -35.43 7.38
C ILE A 82 16.48 -35.15 5.87
N THR A 83 15.55 -34.40 5.29
CA THR A 83 15.49 -34.07 3.87
C THR A 83 16.72 -33.26 3.44
N PRO A 84 17.52 -33.73 2.46
CA PRO A 84 18.79 -33.10 2.10
C PRO A 84 18.68 -31.61 1.69
N SER A 85 17.60 -31.22 1.01
CA SER A 85 17.41 -29.86 0.52
C SER A 85 17.21 -28.83 1.65
N VAL A 86 16.76 -29.25 2.84
CA VAL A 86 16.42 -28.38 3.98
C VAL A 86 17.21 -28.72 5.25
N ARG A 87 18.24 -29.57 5.15
CA ARG A 87 19.01 -30.07 6.30
C ARG A 87 19.72 -28.96 7.10
N ASN A 88 20.03 -27.84 6.46
CA ASN A 88 20.73 -26.70 7.06
C ASN A 88 19.78 -25.54 7.44
N THR A 89 18.47 -25.80 7.49
CA THR A 89 17.49 -24.78 7.90
C THR A 89 17.80 -24.26 9.29
N ARG A 90 17.87 -22.94 9.44
CA ARG A 90 18.05 -22.26 10.73
C ARG A 90 16.82 -21.45 11.14
N PHE A 91 16.05 -20.98 10.17
CA PHE A 91 14.78 -20.30 10.40
C PHE A 91 13.70 -20.97 9.55
N LEU A 92 12.57 -21.30 10.16
CA LEU A 92 11.49 -22.05 9.54
C LEU A 92 10.14 -21.43 9.93
N TRP A 93 9.42 -20.92 8.93
CA TRP A 93 8.04 -20.44 9.06
C TRP A 93 7.11 -21.54 8.59
N ILE A 94 6.14 -21.96 9.41
CA ILE A 94 5.17 -23.02 9.10
C ILE A 94 3.75 -22.47 9.24
N ASP A 95 2.98 -22.51 8.15
CA ASP A 95 1.58 -22.04 8.13
C ASP A 95 0.67 -22.97 8.95
N ASN A 96 0.81 -24.29 8.78
CA ASN A 96 0.06 -25.26 9.58
C ASN A 96 0.96 -26.38 10.12
N PRO A 97 1.47 -26.26 11.38
CA PRO A 97 2.32 -27.28 11.98
C PRO A 97 1.59 -28.60 12.27
N GLU A 98 0.25 -28.60 12.30
CA GLU A 98 -0.56 -29.79 12.57
C GLU A 98 -0.75 -30.71 11.35
N GLU A 99 -0.38 -30.25 10.16
CA GLU A 99 -0.34 -31.07 8.96
C GLU A 99 0.87 -32.03 8.92
N LEU A 100 0.78 -33.03 8.04
CA LEU A 100 1.93 -33.88 7.72
C LEU A 100 3.03 -33.06 7.04
N VAL A 101 4.29 -33.41 7.29
CA VAL A 101 5.46 -32.71 6.73
C VAL A 101 5.39 -32.58 5.21
N SER A 102 4.86 -33.60 4.52
CA SER A 102 4.68 -33.62 3.06
C SER A 102 3.64 -32.63 2.52
N ARG A 103 2.85 -32.00 3.40
CA ARG A 103 1.82 -31.00 3.07
C ARG A 103 2.11 -29.62 3.64
N TRP A 104 3.17 -29.48 4.44
CA TRP A 104 3.55 -28.19 4.99
C TRP A 104 3.74 -27.14 3.89
N ARG A 105 3.06 -26.02 4.07
CA ARG A 105 3.39 -24.76 3.43
C ARG A 105 4.35 -24.03 4.37
N PHE A 106 5.56 -23.78 3.90
CA PHE A 106 6.62 -23.24 4.74
C PHE A 106 7.57 -22.34 3.96
N HIS A 107 8.28 -21.49 4.70
CA HIS A 107 9.48 -20.80 4.25
C HIS A 107 10.66 -21.22 5.11
N ALA A 108 11.81 -21.47 4.49
CA ALA A 108 13.00 -21.92 5.20
C ALA A 108 14.21 -21.11 4.75
N LEU A 109 14.95 -20.56 5.72
CA LEU A 109 16.25 -19.95 5.49
C LEU A 109 17.34 -20.87 6.00
N THR A 110 18.18 -21.33 5.08
CA THR A 110 19.31 -22.22 5.37
C THR A 110 20.58 -21.42 5.55
N LEU A 111 21.34 -21.69 6.62
CA LEU A 111 22.65 -21.07 6.82
C LEU A 111 23.77 -22.12 6.80
N SER A 112 24.93 -21.69 6.35
CA SER A 112 26.18 -22.40 6.45
C SER A 112 26.70 -22.39 7.90
N PRO A 113 27.72 -23.21 8.24
CA PRO A 113 28.35 -23.18 9.56
C PRO A 113 29.03 -21.86 9.91
N THR A 114 29.27 -20.97 8.94
CA THR A 114 29.85 -19.64 9.13
C THR A 114 28.79 -18.55 9.23
N ASP A 115 27.53 -18.93 9.50
CA ASP A 115 26.39 -18.01 9.66
C ASP A 115 26.07 -17.19 8.41
N THR A 116 26.44 -17.69 7.23
CA THR A 116 26.07 -17.09 5.95
C THR A 116 24.93 -17.86 5.30
N VAL A 117 24.07 -17.19 4.55
CA VAL A 117 22.99 -17.83 3.79
C VAL A 117 23.59 -18.84 2.81
N ASP A 118 23.17 -20.10 2.93
CA ASP A 118 23.76 -21.26 2.21
C ASP A 118 23.41 -21.26 0.71
N ARG A 119 22.24 -20.69 0.35
CA ARG A 119 21.74 -20.60 -1.02
C ARG A 119 20.75 -19.46 -1.16
N LEU A 120 20.58 -18.98 -2.39
CA LEU A 120 19.51 -18.04 -2.73
C LEU A 120 18.16 -18.55 -2.20
N THR A 121 17.55 -17.75 -1.33
CA THR A 121 16.30 -18.08 -0.64
C THR A 121 15.23 -17.08 -1.03
N PHE A 122 14.02 -17.57 -1.27
CA PHE A 122 12.85 -16.77 -1.62
C PHE A 122 11.76 -16.86 -0.56
N PHE A 123 11.21 -15.71 -0.19
CA PHE A 123 9.98 -15.59 0.58
C PHE A 123 8.88 -15.11 -0.36
N ASN A 124 7.94 -16.01 -0.65
CA ASN A 124 6.91 -15.79 -1.65
C ASN A 124 5.63 -15.26 -1.00
N PHE A 125 5.17 -14.11 -1.49
CA PHE A 125 3.91 -13.45 -1.16
C PHE A 125 3.04 -13.46 -2.42
N ARG A 126 2.78 -14.68 -2.94
CA ARG A 126 2.14 -14.96 -4.23
C ARG A 126 2.93 -14.44 -5.43
N ASN A 127 2.57 -13.29 -6.01
CA ASN A 127 3.24 -12.67 -7.15
C ASN A 127 4.35 -11.69 -6.75
N TYR A 128 4.54 -11.47 -5.45
CA TYR A 128 5.67 -10.74 -4.88
C TYR A 128 6.64 -11.72 -4.22
N GLU A 129 7.95 -11.51 -4.34
CA GLU A 129 8.94 -12.39 -3.72
C GLU A 129 10.10 -11.58 -3.16
N LEU A 130 10.46 -11.80 -1.90
CA LEU A 130 11.68 -11.26 -1.33
C LEU A 130 12.81 -12.30 -1.47
N ALA A 131 13.90 -11.91 -2.12
CA ALA A 131 15.06 -12.74 -2.33
C ALA A 131 16.22 -12.36 -1.40
N ILE A 132 16.86 -13.36 -0.81
CA ILE A 132 18.10 -13.23 -0.02
C ILE A 132 19.18 -14.10 -0.66
N ALA A 133 20.26 -13.47 -1.12
CA ALA A 133 21.33 -14.15 -1.84
C ALA A 133 22.18 -15.05 -0.93
N SER A 134 22.84 -16.03 -1.57
CA SER A 134 23.85 -16.86 -0.92
C SER A 134 25.03 -16.01 -0.48
N GLY A 135 25.58 -16.27 0.70
CA GLY A 135 26.73 -15.54 1.24
C GLY A 135 26.37 -14.31 2.08
N VAL A 136 25.11 -13.89 2.09
CA VAL A 136 24.61 -12.87 3.03
C VAL A 136 24.88 -13.32 4.47
N ILE A 137 25.46 -12.45 5.29
CA ILE A 137 25.84 -12.73 6.67
C ILE A 137 24.61 -12.55 7.56
N CYS A 138 24.32 -13.54 8.42
CA CYS A 138 23.28 -13.47 9.44
C CYS A 138 23.92 -13.39 10.82
N GLN A 139 23.52 -12.41 11.62
CA GLN A 139 24.04 -12.22 12.97
C GLN A 139 22.98 -11.66 13.91
N LEU A 140 23.22 -11.74 15.22
CA LEU A 140 22.40 -11.04 16.20
C LEU A 140 22.55 -9.53 16.02
N ASN A 141 21.45 -8.80 16.16
CA ASN A 141 21.50 -7.34 16.18
C ASN A 141 22.20 -6.81 17.46
N GLY A 142 22.53 -5.51 17.48
CA GLY A 142 23.26 -4.90 18.60
C GLY A 142 22.55 -5.02 19.96
N THR A 143 21.22 -5.04 19.97
CA THR A 143 20.36 -5.21 21.16
C THR A 143 20.16 -6.67 21.56
N LYS A 144 20.55 -7.63 20.71
CA LYS A 144 20.41 -9.09 20.89
C LYS A 144 18.96 -9.53 21.12
N ASP A 145 18.02 -8.84 20.51
CA ASP A 145 16.58 -9.14 20.53
C ASP A 145 16.03 -9.50 19.14
N GLY A 146 16.91 -9.67 18.15
CA GLY A 146 16.59 -10.13 16.81
C GLY A 146 17.85 -10.46 15.99
N PHE A 147 17.65 -10.74 14.71
CA PHE A 147 18.72 -10.96 13.75
C PHE A 147 18.76 -9.86 12.70
N VAL A 148 19.94 -9.63 12.14
CA VAL A 148 20.16 -8.76 11.00
C VAL A 148 20.89 -9.51 9.90
N PHE A 149 20.66 -9.09 8.66
CA PHE A 149 21.27 -9.64 7.48
C PHE A 149 22.09 -8.57 6.76
N ALA A 150 23.38 -8.85 6.58
CA ALA A 150 24.35 -7.93 6.02
C ALA A 150 24.96 -8.51 4.74
N PRO A 151 25.12 -7.72 3.66
CA PRO A 151 25.83 -8.18 2.47
C PRO A 151 27.32 -8.37 2.76
N ASP A 152 27.91 -9.44 2.21
CA ASP A 152 29.37 -9.58 2.13
C ASP A 152 29.92 -8.73 0.97
N PRO A 153 30.73 -7.67 1.21
CA PRO A 153 31.26 -6.79 0.17
C PRO A 153 32.19 -7.48 -0.86
N SER A 154 32.72 -8.66 -0.50
CA SER A 154 33.58 -9.44 -1.39
C SER A 154 32.79 -10.27 -2.40
N LEU A 155 31.50 -10.54 -2.11
CA LEU A 155 30.62 -11.38 -2.93
C LEU A 155 29.46 -10.59 -3.57
N HIS A 156 29.08 -9.47 -2.97
CA HIS A 156 27.86 -8.75 -3.33
C HIS A 156 28.10 -7.33 -3.83
N ASN A 157 27.23 -6.90 -4.74
CA ASN A 157 27.10 -5.49 -5.07
C ASN A 157 26.59 -4.77 -3.84
N LEU A 158 27.39 -3.87 -3.29
CA LEU A 158 26.88 -2.89 -2.35
C LEU A 158 26.16 -1.80 -3.16
N PRO A 159 25.06 -1.22 -2.67
CA PRO A 159 24.49 -0.02 -3.25
C PRO A 159 25.60 1.02 -3.37
N SER A 160 26.04 1.28 -4.60
CA SER A 160 27.21 2.10 -4.84
C SER A 160 26.88 3.53 -4.48
N THR A 161 27.67 4.12 -3.59
CA THR A 161 27.81 5.57 -3.47
C THR A 161 28.49 6.09 -4.74
N GLY A 162 27.76 6.15 -5.86
CA GLY A 162 28.08 6.95 -7.05
C GLY A 162 29.40 6.71 -7.81
N THR A 163 30.27 5.79 -7.40
CA THR A 163 31.53 5.52 -8.13
C THR A 163 31.49 4.13 -8.77
N GLU A 164 31.43 4.11 -10.10
CA GLU A 164 31.62 2.91 -10.92
C GLU A 164 32.91 2.18 -10.48
N SER A 165 32.78 0.91 -10.08
CA SER A 165 33.93 0.06 -9.77
C SER A 165 34.57 -0.41 -11.08
N PRO A 166 35.91 -0.47 -11.18
CA PRO A 166 36.61 -0.78 -12.42
C PRO A 166 36.26 -2.17 -12.98
N GLU A 167 36.27 -2.28 -14.31
CA GLU A 167 35.89 -3.44 -15.16
C GLU A 167 36.66 -4.76 -14.92
N THR A 168 37.39 -4.91 -13.82
CA THR A 168 38.23 -6.07 -13.49
C THR A 168 37.78 -6.87 -12.26
N GLU A 169 36.70 -6.49 -11.57
CA GLU A 169 36.14 -7.31 -10.49
C GLU A 169 35.27 -8.44 -11.04
N SER A 170 35.33 -9.61 -10.39
CA SER A 170 34.44 -10.74 -10.70
C SER A 170 32.97 -10.32 -10.56
N PRO A 171 32.04 -10.89 -11.34
CA PRO A 171 30.63 -10.49 -11.26
C PRO A 171 30.09 -10.76 -9.85
N LYS A 172 29.84 -9.69 -9.11
CA LYS A 172 29.19 -9.73 -7.80
C LYS A 172 27.68 -9.85 -7.98
N THR A 173 27.02 -10.47 -7.01
CA THR A 173 25.57 -10.68 -7.05
C THR A 173 24.84 -9.64 -6.20
N ASP A 174 23.59 -9.34 -6.53
CA ASP A 174 22.78 -8.45 -5.68
C ASP A 174 22.39 -9.22 -4.41
N PRO A 175 22.65 -8.67 -3.20
CA PRO A 175 22.46 -9.41 -1.96
C PRO A 175 20.98 -9.61 -1.61
N PHE A 176 20.14 -8.66 -2.01
CA PHE A 176 18.71 -8.64 -1.76
C PHE A 176 17.98 -8.01 -2.95
N TYR A 177 16.76 -8.47 -3.22
CA TYR A 177 15.82 -7.76 -4.09
C TYR A 177 14.39 -8.18 -3.77
N LEU A 178 13.45 -7.27 -4.00
CA LEU A 178 12.02 -7.59 -4.05
C LEU A 178 11.64 -7.79 -5.52
N SER A 179 10.96 -8.87 -5.85
CA SER A 179 10.43 -9.12 -7.18
C SER A 179 8.92 -8.95 -7.21
N THR A 180 8.38 -8.50 -8.34
CA THR A 180 6.93 -8.45 -8.59
C THR A 180 6.59 -9.13 -9.91
N GLY A 181 5.30 -9.44 -10.09
CA GLY A 181 4.81 -10.07 -11.32
C GLY A 181 5.40 -11.47 -11.55
N TYR A 182 5.57 -12.26 -10.48
CA TYR A 182 6.17 -13.60 -10.52
C TYR A 182 7.63 -13.60 -10.99
N GLY A 183 8.42 -12.66 -10.44
CA GLY A 183 9.85 -12.53 -10.77
C GLY A 183 10.14 -11.74 -12.04
N ALA A 184 9.12 -11.20 -12.73
CA ALA A 184 9.29 -10.44 -13.96
C ALA A 184 10.04 -9.12 -13.74
N ASN A 185 9.76 -8.43 -12.63
CA ASN A 185 10.38 -7.14 -12.29
C ASN A 185 11.19 -7.29 -11.01
N GLN A 186 12.44 -6.83 -10.99
CA GLN A 186 13.30 -6.87 -9.81
C GLN A 186 13.57 -5.44 -9.31
N LEU A 187 13.13 -5.16 -8.10
CA LEU A 187 13.37 -3.94 -7.36
C LEU A 187 14.58 -4.14 -6.44
N LYS A 188 15.69 -3.50 -6.79
CA LYS A 188 17.02 -3.74 -6.18
C LYS A 188 17.40 -2.71 -5.11
N GLY A 189 16.53 -1.75 -4.82
CA GLY A 189 16.81 -0.65 -3.90
C GLY A 189 16.66 -0.99 -2.43
N ILE A 190 16.90 -2.24 -2.00
CA ILE A 190 16.91 -2.56 -0.57
C ILE A 190 18.15 -1.90 0.05
N GLU A 191 17.91 -0.97 0.98
CA GLU A 191 18.96 -0.13 1.53
C GLU A 191 19.84 -0.88 2.53
N VAL A 192 21.09 -0.45 2.64
CA VAL A 192 22.04 -0.91 3.66
C VAL A 192 22.29 0.27 4.58
N ASN A 193 22.00 0.12 5.86
CA ASN A 193 22.17 1.16 6.86
C ASN A 193 23.66 1.44 7.17
N GLU A 194 23.94 2.43 8.01
CA GLU A 194 25.31 2.79 8.40
C GLU A 194 26.08 1.64 9.11
N ALA A 195 25.37 0.70 9.74
CA ALA A 195 25.96 -0.48 10.36
C ALA A 195 26.26 -1.61 9.36
N GLY A 196 25.94 -1.42 8.07
CA GLY A 196 26.13 -2.42 7.04
C GLY A 196 25.01 -3.48 7.00
N GLU A 197 23.86 -3.21 7.61
CA GLU A 197 22.74 -4.13 7.73
C GLU A 197 21.61 -3.72 6.77
N ALA A 198 20.95 -4.69 6.13
CA ALA A 198 19.91 -4.42 5.13
C ALA A 198 18.52 -4.91 5.54
N LEU A 199 18.44 -6.12 6.11
CA LEU A 199 17.21 -6.70 6.62
C LEU A 199 17.34 -6.97 8.11
N ALA A 200 16.24 -6.85 8.82
CA ALA A 200 16.08 -7.27 10.20
C ALA A 200 14.99 -8.34 10.34
N LEU A 201 15.15 -9.18 11.35
CA LEU A 201 14.19 -10.19 11.80
C LEU A 201 14.06 -10.07 13.33
N PRO A 202 13.14 -9.22 13.81
CA PRO A 202 12.93 -9.03 15.25
C PRO A 202 12.33 -10.28 15.91
N PHE A 203 12.68 -10.51 17.17
CA PHE A 203 12.11 -11.56 18.04
C PHE A 203 11.32 -10.97 19.21
N SER A 204 10.99 -9.68 19.16
CA SER A 204 10.18 -8.98 20.15
C SER A 204 9.27 -7.95 19.47
N GLY A 205 8.23 -7.52 20.19
CA GLY A 205 7.25 -6.57 19.70
C GLY A 205 6.27 -7.14 18.67
N GLU A 206 5.38 -6.28 18.16
CA GLU A 206 4.27 -6.66 17.28
C GLU A 206 4.71 -7.16 15.91
N LEU A 207 5.94 -6.87 15.50
CA LEU A 207 6.54 -7.32 14.23
C LEU A 207 7.43 -8.55 14.39
N ALA A 208 7.47 -9.19 15.57
CA ALA A 208 8.37 -10.33 15.76
C ALA A 208 8.10 -11.43 14.72
N GLY A 209 9.18 -11.87 14.06
CA GLY A 209 9.16 -12.84 12.96
C GLY A 209 8.78 -12.31 11.58
N CYS A 210 8.51 -11.01 11.43
CA CYS A 210 8.44 -10.35 10.13
C CYS A 210 9.84 -10.03 9.61
N LEU A 211 10.01 -10.02 8.28
CA LEU A 211 11.23 -9.51 7.64
C LEU A 211 11.06 -8.01 7.40
N THR A 212 11.93 -7.19 8.00
CA THR A 212 11.83 -5.73 7.94
C THR A 212 13.02 -5.11 7.18
N PHE A 213 12.77 -4.14 6.30
CA PHE A 213 13.80 -3.46 5.49
C PHE A 213 13.28 -2.16 4.90
N ALA A 214 14.19 -1.27 4.48
CA ALA A 214 13.85 -0.10 3.67
C ALA A 214 14.05 -0.42 2.17
N LEU A 215 13.07 -0.07 1.34
CA LEU A 215 13.07 -0.26 -0.11
C LEU A 215 12.97 1.09 -0.81
N THR A 216 14.03 1.50 -1.48
CA THR A 216 14.07 2.73 -2.26
C THR A 216 13.77 2.47 -3.74
N LEU A 217 12.65 3.00 -4.19
CA LEU A 217 12.22 2.97 -5.58
C LEU A 217 12.95 4.05 -6.37
N GLN A 218 13.55 3.66 -7.48
CA GLN A 218 14.41 4.53 -8.27
C GLN A 218 13.63 5.31 -9.33
N ASN A 219 13.56 6.62 -9.16
CA ASN A 219 13.03 7.54 -10.16
C ASN A 219 14.17 8.00 -11.08
N ARG A 220 14.57 7.13 -12.01
CA ARG A 220 15.83 7.27 -12.78
C ARG A 220 15.85 8.43 -13.76
N SER A 221 14.70 8.88 -14.24
CA SER A 221 14.61 9.89 -15.30
C SER A 221 13.39 10.82 -15.10
N PRO A 222 13.36 11.59 -14.00
CA PRO A 222 12.25 12.50 -13.69
C PRO A 222 11.96 13.45 -14.85
N GLY A 223 10.69 13.62 -15.22
CA GLY A 223 10.28 14.52 -16.32
C GLY A 223 10.44 13.96 -17.74
N THR A 224 11.06 12.78 -17.90
CA THR A 224 11.33 12.21 -19.23
C THR A 224 10.85 10.77 -19.38
N ALA A 225 10.73 10.02 -18.29
CA ALA A 225 10.14 8.69 -18.26
C ALA A 225 9.21 8.52 -17.06
N SER A 226 8.30 7.55 -17.15
CA SER A 226 7.46 7.12 -16.03
C SER A 226 8.29 6.59 -14.86
N PHE A 227 7.75 6.67 -13.66
CA PHE A 227 8.32 6.04 -12.47
C PHE A 227 8.07 4.52 -12.50
N GLU A 228 8.85 3.80 -13.32
CA GLU A 228 8.63 2.38 -13.62
C GLU A 228 8.55 1.47 -12.38
N GLU A 229 9.44 1.65 -11.41
CA GLU A 229 9.47 0.80 -10.20
C GLU A 229 8.18 0.94 -9.38
N LEU A 230 7.54 2.11 -9.41
CA LEU A 230 6.25 2.34 -8.76
C LEU A 230 5.11 1.63 -9.52
N VAL A 231 5.13 1.65 -10.86
CA VAL A 231 4.21 0.88 -11.70
C VAL A 231 4.33 -0.63 -11.40
N TYR A 232 5.57 -1.13 -11.26
CA TYR A 232 5.83 -2.54 -10.97
C TYR A 232 5.30 -2.98 -9.60
N LEU A 233 5.21 -2.08 -8.62
CA LEU A 233 4.62 -2.37 -7.31
C LEU A 233 3.09 -2.51 -7.33
N ASP A 234 2.41 -2.10 -8.41
CA ASP A 234 0.95 -2.17 -8.55
C ASP A 234 0.21 -1.52 -7.36
N VAL A 235 0.60 -0.26 -7.06
CA VAL A 235 -0.02 0.55 -5.99
C VAL A 235 -1.27 1.23 -6.54
N THR A 236 -2.45 0.80 -6.11
CA THR A 236 -3.69 1.20 -6.80
C THR A 236 -4.95 1.03 -5.95
N LEU A 237 -5.96 1.83 -6.27
CA LEU A 237 -7.36 1.53 -6.00
C LEU A 237 -7.95 0.76 -7.18
N ARG A 238 -8.78 -0.25 -6.91
CA ARG A 238 -9.35 -1.11 -7.96
C ARG A 238 -10.86 -1.11 -7.92
N MET A 239 -11.43 -0.98 -9.11
CA MET A 239 -12.84 -1.23 -9.38
C MET A 239 -12.96 -2.61 -10.03
N PHE A 240 -13.98 -3.36 -9.60
CA PHE A 240 -14.21 -4.70 -10.12
C PHE A 240 -15.60 -4.80 -10.72
N PHE A 241 -15.69 -5.43 -11.89
CA PHE A 241 -16.96 -5.62 -12.60
C PHE A 241 -17.10 -7.07 -13.03
N LYS A 242 -18.34 -7.55 -13.05
CA LYS A 242 -18.64 -8.83 -13.71
C LYS A 242 -18.33 -8.65 -15.18
N SER A 243 -17.41 -9.45 -15.71
CA SER A 243 -17.08 -9.39 -17.13
C SER A 243 -18.32 -9.77 -17.95
N ALA A 244 -18.70 -8.93 -18.91
CA ALA A 244 -19.85 -9.16 -19.78
C ALA A 244 -19.67 -10.38 -20.72
N ASN A 245 -18.47 -10.99 -20.73
CA ASN A 245 -18.09 -11.99 -21.72
C ASN A 245 -18.52 -13.41 -21.31
N SER A 246 -19.79 -13.73 -21.56
CA SER A 246 -20.31 -15.12 -21.50
C SER A 246 -20.11 -15.89 -22.82
N LEU A 247 -19.67 -15.23 -23.89
CA LEU A 247 -19.41 -15.83 -25.20
C LEU A 247 -17.92 -15.71 -25.54
N LEU A 248 -17.17 -16.68 -25.06
CA LEU A 248 -15.78 -16.95 -25.45
C LEU A 248 -15.69 -16.93 -26.99
N ASP A 249 -15.06 -15.91 -27.57
CA ASP A 249 -14.58 -15.99 -28.95
C ASP A 249 -13.59 -17.17 -29.00
N PRO A 250 -13.83 -18.22 -29.81
CA PRO A 250 -12.94 -19.37 -29.92
C PRO A 250 -11.55 -19.01 -30.48
N THR A 251 -11.34 -17.76 -30.91
CA THR A 251 -10.05 -17.22 -31.33
C THR A 251 -9.38 -16.31 -30.30
N ASP A 252 -10.02 -16.04 -29.16
CA ASP A 252 -9.43 -15.30 -28.05
C ASP A 252 -8.35 -16.16 -27.34
N PRO A 253 -7.08 -15.71 -27.26
CA PRO A 253 -6.03 -16.42 -26.52
C PRO A 253 -6.31 -16.60 -25.01
N LEU A 254 -7.34 -15.93 -24.46
CA LEU A 254 -7.83 -16.10 -23.09
C LEU A 254 -8.97 -17.15 -22.97
N SER A 255 -9.36 -17.80 -24.07
CA SER A 255 -10.39 -18.86 -24.10
C SER A 255 -10.01 -20.15 -23.33
N GLY A 256 -8.84 -20.20 -22.68
CA GLY A 256 -8.39 -21.29 -21.82
C GLY A 256 -9.23 -21.51 -20.55
N PHE A 257 -10.16 -20.60 -20.22
CA PHE A 257 -11.10 -20.75 -19.09
C PHE A 257 -12.37 -21.53 -19.46
N ALA A 258 -12.23 -22.64 -20.20
CA ALA A 258 -13.30 -23.52 -20.66
C ALA A 258 -14.07 -24.30 -19.55
N GLY A 259 -14.01 -23.82 -18.30
CA GLY A 259 -14.61 -24.45 -17.12
C GLY A 259 -15.87 -23.75 -16.58
N LEU A 260 -16.19 -22.54 -17.05
CA LEU A 260 -17.37 -21.78 -16.60
C LEU A 260 -18.63 -22.42 -17.19
N ASN A 261 -19.19 -23.42 -16.52
CA ASN A 261 -20.34 -24.20 -16.98
C ASN A 261 -21.62 -23.86 -16.20
N SER A 262 -21.61 -22.81 -15.38
CA SER A 262 -22.74 -22.41 -14.55
C SER A 262 -22.85 -20.89 -14.45
N ASP A 263 -24.07 -20.38 -14.22
CA ASP A 263 -24.33 -18.95 -13.92
C ASP A 263 -23.63 -18.47 -12.64
N GLN A 264 -23.06 -19.41 -11.85
CA GLN A 264 -22.31 -19.14 -10.64
C GLN A 264 -20.82 -18.97 -10.88
N ASP A 265 -20.29 -19.17 -12.10
CA ASP A 265 -18.87 -18.97 -12.38
C ASP A 265 -18.70 -17.82 -13.38
N PHE A 266 -18.03 -16.74 -12.98
CA PHE A 266 -17.79 -15.58 -13.86
C PHE A 266 -16.38 -15.02 -13.73
N LEU A 267 -15.94 -14.36 -14.81
CA LEU A 267 -14.69 -13.58 -14.80
C LEU A 267 -14.92 -12.23 -14.14
N ILE A 268 -13.93 -11.79 -13.37
CA ILE A 268 -13.94 -10.48 -12.73
C ILE A 268 -12.96 -9.61 -13.50
N SER A 269 -13.46 -8.54 -14.13
CA SER A 269 -12.61 -7.49 -14.68
C SER A 269 -12.08 -6.62 -13.55
N SER A 270 -10.78 -6.34 -13.55
CA SER A 270 -10.13 -5.51 -12.54
C SER A 270 -9.52 -4.27 -13.18
N HIS A 271 -10.13 -3.11 -12.93
CA HIS A 271 -9.70 -1.83 -13.47
C HIS A 271 -8.84 -1.10 -12.44
N ARG A 272 -7.67 -0.66 -12.90
CA ARG A 272 -6.63 -0.03 -12.07
C ARG A 272 -6.81 1.49 -12.08
N TYR A 273 -6.86 2.10 -10.89
CA TYR A 273 -6.71 3.54 -10.67
C TYR A 273 -5.46 3.75 -9.78
N PRO A 274 -4.32 4.19 -10.34
CA PRO A 274 -3.10 4.32 -9.55
C PRO A 274 -3.31 5.33 -8.40
N PHE A 275 -2.72 5.06 -7.24
CA PHE A 275 -2.84 6.00 -6.12
C PHE A 275 -1.88 7.19 -6.28
N LEU A 276 -0.64 6.89 -6.65
CA LEU A 276 0.42 7.85 -6.89
C LEU A 276 0.61 8.10 -8.39
N GLY A 277 1.04 9.30 -8.75
CA GLY A 277 1.35 9.66 -10.13
C GLY A 277 2.58 8.91 -10.62
N GLU A 278 2.43 8.20 -11.73
CA GLU A 278 3.43 7.27 -12.28
C GLU A 278 3.97 7.69 -13.64
N ASP A 279 3.32 8.63 -14.32
CA ASP A 279 3.73 9.12 -15.63
C ASP A 279 4.97 10.05 -15.54
N SER A 280 5.48 10.46 -16.70
CA SER A 280 6.68 11.30 -16.77
C SER A 280 6.50 12.68 -16.15
N ASP A 281 5.28 13.23 -16.20
CA ASP A 281 4.97 14.55 -15.66
C ASP A 281 5.00 14.49 -14.13
N ALA A 282 4.21 13.59 -13.54
CA ALA A 282 4.21 13.32 -12.12
C ALA A 282 5.60 12.93 -11.59
N ALA A 283 6.36 12.12 -12.33
CA ALA A 283 7.72 11.73 -11.95
C ALA A 283 8.65 12.93 -11.71
N SER A 284 8.41 14.08 -12.37
CA SER A 284 9.19 15.31 -12.16
C SER A 284 8.83 16.09 -10.89
N HIS A 285 7.69 15.76 -10.26
CA HIS A 285 7.10 16.50 -9.15
C HIS A 285 7.21 15.81 -7.80
N TYR A 286 7.80 14.62 -7.72
CA TYR A 286 8.14 13.99 -6.44
C TYR A 286 9.10 14.89 -5.64
N SER A 287 8.87 14.98 -4.32
CA SER A 287 9.72 15.80 -3.47
C SER A 287 11.18 15.33 -3.44
N LYS A 288 12.12 16.28 -3.42
CA LYS A 288 13.56 15.97 -3.33
C LYS A 288 13.95 15.46 -1.95
N GLN A 289 14.52 14.27 -1.87
CA GLN A 289 15.09 13.70 -0.65
C GLN A 289 16.38 14.42 -0.24
N GLY A 290 16.90 14.13 0.96
CA GLY A 290 18.14 14.76 1.49
C GLY A 290 19.39 14.54 0.63
N ASP A 291 19.42 13.49 -0.20
CA ASP A 291 20.46 13.21 -1.19
C ASP A 291 20.27 13.96 -2.52
N GLY A 292 19.20 14.75 -2.64
CA GLY A 292 18.81 15.49 -3.84
C GLY A 292 18.07 14.67 -4.89
N SER A 293 17.87 13.37 -4.67
CA SER A 293 17.11 12.48 -5.56
C SER A 293 15.60 12.70 -5.41
N GLN A 294 14.83 12.25 -6.40
CA GLN A 294 13.36 12.20 -6.34
C GLN A 294 12.88 10.75 -6.19
N ASN A 295 13.67 9.93 -5.49
CA ASN A 295 13.35 8.55 -5.18
C ASN A 295 12.30 8.47 -4.06
N LEU A 296 11.65 7.30 -3.95
CA LEU A 296 10.67 7.03 -2.91
C LEU A 296 11.12 5.83 -2.06
N THR A 297 11.35 6.06 -0.77
CA THR A 297 11.69 5.00 0.18
C THR A 297 10.45 4.48 0.90
N LEU A 298 10.30 3.16 0.94
CA LEU A 298 9.23 2.45 1.61
C LEU A 298 9.78 1.53 2.71
N TYR A 299 9.31 1.71 3.93
CA TYR A 299 9.71 0.93 5.10
C TYR A 299 8.81 -0.28 5.24
N SER A 300 9.36 -1.44 4.94
CA SER A 300 8.62 -2.67 4.76
C SER A 300 8.69 -3.54 6.02
N ALA A 301 7.57 -4.19 6.33
CA ALA A 301 7.52 -5.34 7.22
C ALA A 301 6.74 -6.44 6.48
N LEU A 302 7.31 -7.64 6.35
CA LEU A 302 6.66 -8.74 5.62
C LEU A 302 6.56 -9.98 6.51
N ASP A 303 5.34 -10.46 6.79
CA ASP A 303 5.11 -11.72 7.50
C ASP A 303 4.89 -12.88 6.51
N PRO A 304 5.83 -13.84 6.40
CA PRO A 304 5.68 -14.97 5.50
C PRO A 304 4.45 -15.86 5.77
N LEU A 305 3.88 -15.82 6.98
CA LEU A 305 2.70 -16.61 7.37
C LEU A 305 1.38 -15.85 7.23
N GLN A 306 1.44 -14.52 7.16
CA GLN A 306 0.25 -13.67 7.14
C GLN A 306 0.39 -12.55 6.10
N PRO A 307 0.51 -12.89 4.80
CA PRO A 307 0.71 -11.91 3.73
C PRO A 307 -0.43 -10.88 3.60
N LEU A 308 -1.65 -11.22 4.01
CA LEU A 308 -2.82 -10.33 3.94
C LEU A 308 -3.11 -9.58 5.25
N ASN A 309 -2.30 -9.78 6.29
CA ASN A 309 -2.47 -9.04 7.53
C ASN A 309 -1.77 -7.69 7.42
N GLY A 310 -2.52 -6.62 7.17
CA GLY A 310 -2.01 -5.26 6.99
C GLY A 310 -1.25 -4.70 8.20
N ASP A 311 -1.41 -5.27 9.40
CA ASP A 311 -0.65 -4.86 10.60
C ASP A 311 0.74 -5.48 10.67
N ARG A 312 1.00 -6.54 9.91
CA ARG A 312 2.27 -7.30 9.94
C ARG A 312 2.96 -7.39 8.58
N THR A 313 2.21 -7.16 7.50
CA THR A 313 2.67 -7.18 6.11
C THR A 313 2.28 -5.90 5.40
N TYR A 314 3.22 -4.96 5.28
CA TYR A 314 2.99 -3.62 4.72
C TYR A 314 4.26 -2.96 4.19
N PHE A 315 4.07 -1.85 3.45
CA PHE A 315 5.10 -0.90 3.03
C PHE A 315 4.70 0.51 3.51
N ALA A 316 5.35 1.04 4.53
CA ALA A 316 5.07 2.35 5.11
C ALA A 316 5.86 3.46 4.40
N PHE A 317 5.30 4.66 4.33
CA PHE A 317 5.98 5.80 3.70
C PHE A 317 6.93 6.56 4.65
N VAL A 318 6.77 6.38 5.97
CA VAL A 318 7.50 7.11 7.01
C VAL A 318 8.40 6.14 7.76
N GLU A 319 9.63 6.55 8.07
CA GLU A 319 10.60 5.69 8.77
C GLU A 319 10.15 5.32 10.19
N PRO A 320 10.37 4.07 10.64
CA PRO A 320 10.19 3.69 12.03
C PRO A 320 10.98 4.60 12.99
N GLY A 321 10.29 5.25 13.93
CA GLY A 321 10.91 6.14 14.92
C GLY A 321 11.11 7.58 14.45
N ASN A 322 10.88 7.88 13.17
CA ASN A 322 10.88 9.25 12.63
C ASN A 322 9.48 9.91 12.70
N SER A 323 8.76 9.66 13.78
CA SER A 323 7.71 10.58 14.23
C SER A 323 8.44 11.75 14.89
N THR A 324 8.79 12.77 14.09
CA THR A 324 9.55 13.96 14.52
C THR A 324 8.81 14.74 15.60
N ILE A 325 8.98 14.29 16.84
CA ILE A 325 9.16 15.21 17.96
C ILE A 325 10.63 15.65 17.89
N SER A 326 10.83 16.93 17.58
CA SER A 326 12.07 17.72 17.66
C SER A 326 13.00 17.77 16.44
N ASP A 327 12.92 18.87 15.69
CA ASP A 327 13.99 19.86 15.81
C ASP A 327 13.43 21.16 16.39
N LEU A 328 13.83 21.43 17.63
CA LEU A 328 13.39 22.57 18.43
C LEU A 328 14.16 23.82 17.98
N SER A 329 13.74 24.42 16.87
CA SER A 329 13.84 25.87 16.68
C SER A 329 12.76 26.37 15.74
N PHE A 330 11.73 27.00 16.33
CA PHE A 330 10.63 27.68 15.64
C PHE A 330 9.68 26.78 14.82
N VAL A 331 8.98 25.85 15.48
CA VAL A 331 7.67 25.38 14.98
C VAL A 331 6.70 25.40 16.15
N GLU A 332 5.58 26.10 15.97
CA GLU A 332 4.48 26.22 16.93
C GLU A 332 3.90 24.83 17.24
N SER A 333 3.42 24.66 18.47
CA SER A 333 2.88 23.40 18.95
C SER A 333 1.59 23.03 18.20
N GLY A 334 1.67 22.06 17.29
CA GLY A 334 0.46 21.49 16.67
C GLY A 334 0.62 20.25 15.79
N ASN A 335 1.76 20.03 15.11
CA ASN A 335 1.78 19.10 13.97
C ASN A 335 3.01 18.15 13.91
N SER A 336 3.21 17.29 14.92
CA SER A 336 4.48 16.52 15.08
C SER A 336 4.51 15.09 14.49
N ASN A 337 3.59 14.72 13.60
CA ASN A 337 3.52 13.35 13.05
C ASN A 337 3.52 13.29 11.50
N ARG A 338 3.75 14.39 10.79
CA ARG A 338 3.70 14.42 9.32
C ARG A 338 5.09 14.19 8.72
N SER A 339 5.17 13.48 7.60
CA SER A 339 6.43 13.36 6.84
C SER A 339 6.72 14.61 6.00
N ASP A 340 7.98 14.83 5.66
CA ASP A 340 8.39 15.90 4.74
C ASP A 340 8.12 15.57 3.26
N LEU A 341 7.48 14.44 2.97
CA LEU A 341 7.20 13.98 1.63
C LEU A 341 6.03 14.75 1.00
N SER A 342 6.18 15.10 -0.27
CA SER A 342 5.07 15.55 -1.11
C SER A 342 5.02 14.66 -2.34
N LEU A 343 4.03 13.77 -2.37
CA LEU A 343 3.91 12.74 -3.39
C LEU A 343 2.78 13.14 -4.37
N PRO A 344 3.06 13.31 -5.67
CA PRO A 344 1.99 13.55 -6.64
C PRO A 344 1.06 12.34 -6.65
N SER A 345 -0.24 12.58 -6.52
CA SER A 345 -1.26 11.54 -6.65
C SER A 345 -1.91 11.57 -8.04
N CYS A 346 -2.69 10.54 -8.36
CA CYS A 346 -3.54 10.57 -9.55
C CYS A 346 -4.85 11.35 -9.34
N TYR A 347 -5.15 11.78 -8.11
CA TYR A 347 -6.27 12.67 -7.87
C TYR A 347 -6.03 14.03 -8.50
N ARG A 348 -7.13 14.65 -8.91
CA ARG A 348 -7.14 15.93 -9.60
C ARG A 348 -8.13 16.88 -8.94
N THR A 349 -7.87 18.17 -9.06
CA THR A 349 -8.89 19.16 -8.76
C THR A 349 -9.89 19.25 -9.92
N ASN A 350 -11.04 19.88 -9.70
CA ASN A 350 -11.99 20.28 -10.75
C ASN A 350 -11.36 21.17 -11.84
N LEU A 351 -10.24 21.84 -11.53
CA LEU A 351 -9.47 22.66 -12.47
C LEU A 351 -8.39 21.85 -13.22
N GLY A 352 -8.24 20.57 -12.89
CA GLY A 352 -7.26 19.68 -13.51
C GLY A 352 -5.87 19.71 -12.86
N TYR A 353 -5.68 20.44 -11.75
CA TYR A 353 -4.41 20.43 -11.01
C TYR A 353 -4.19 19.08 -10.32
N SER A 354 -2.93 18.67 -10.21
CA SER A 354 -2.56 17.46 -9.49
C SER A 354 -2.69 17.68 -7.99
N ILE A 355 -3.39 16.78 -7.32
CA ILE A 355 -3.44 16.78 -5.86
C ILE A 355 -2.23 15.98 -5.37
N HIS A 356 -1.49 16.55 -4.44
CA HIS A 356 -0.40 15.89 -3.75
C HIS A 356 -0.90 15.30 -2.43
N VAL A 357 -0.31 14.17 -2.04
CA VAL A 357 -0.56 13.50 -0.77
C VAL A 357 0.72 13.50 0.07
N THR A 358 0.59 13.88 1.34
CA THR A 358 1.66 13.75 2.32
C THR A 358 1.27 12.72 3.38
N PRO A 359 2.02 11.63 3.51
CA PRO A 359 1.73 10.60 4.50
C PRO A 359 1.96 11.08 5.93
N HIS A 360 1.03 10.72 6.81
CA HIS A 360 1.17 10.79 8.27
C HIS A 360 1.95 9.57 8.80
N GLY A 361 2.67 9.75 9.90
CA GLY A 361 3.16 8.78 10.90
C GLY A 361 3.59 7.38 10.44
N HIS A 362 4.69 6.86 10.99
CA HIS A 362 5.04 5.46 10.77
C HIS A 362 3.95 4.53 11.33
N GLY A 363 3.31 3.76 10.44
CA GLY A 363 2.21 2.84 10.75
C GLY A 363 0.82 3.37 10.41
N ASP A 364 0.65 4.69 10.33
CA ASP A 364 -0.61 5.31 9.92
C ASP A 364 -0.75 5.24 8.40
N SER A 365 0.24 5.74 7.66
CA SER A 365 0.23 5.73 6.19
C SER A 365 1.07 4.60 5.63
N ARG A 366 0.41 3.63 5.01
CA ARG A 366 1.05 2.43 4.49
C ARG A 366 0.33 1.85 3.29
N LEU A 367 1.03 1.01 2.55
CA LEU A 367 0.48 0.15 1.51
C LEU A 367 0.40 -1.26 2.07
N ILE A 368 -0.76 -1.90 1.92
CA ILE A 368 -0.96 -3.28 2.34
C ILE A 368 -1.37 -4.15 1.15
N PHE A 369 -1.20 -5.47 1.28
CA PHE A 369 -1.65 -6.37 0.23
C PHE A 369 -3.17 -6.55 0.24
N ALA A 370 -3.75 -6.52 -0.96
CA ALA A 370 -5.12 -6.93 -1.22
C ALA A 370 -5.16 -7.95 -2.36
N GLU A 371 -6.20 -8.78 -2.40
CA GLU A 371 -6.37 -9.79 -3.43
C GLU A 371 -6.93 -9.18 -4.72
N ARG A 372 -6.36 -9.58 -5.86
CA ARG A 372 -6.84 -9.27 -7.21
C ARG A 372 -7.43 -10.54 -7.84
N PRO A 373 -8.66 -10.92 -7.49
CA PRO A 373 -9.29 -12.10 -8.06
C PRO A 373 -9.55 -11.90 -9.56
N GLY A 374 -9.21 -12.90 -10.36
CA GLY A 374 -9.57 -12.94 -11.79
C GLY A 374 -10.86 -13.71 -12.07
N GLN A 375 -11.32 -14.49 -11.09
CA GLN A 375 -12.53 -15.31 -11.12
C GLN A 375 -13.15 -15.31 -9.72
N ASN A 376 -14.46 -15.46 -9.63
CA ASN A 376 -15.19 -15.51 -8.36
C ASN A 376 -14.92 -16.79 -7.55
N SER A 377 -14.50 -17.88 -8.21
CA SER A 377 -13.98 -19.08 -7.54
C SER A 377 -12.60 -19.44 -8.09
N SER A 378 -11.54 -19.15 -7.35
CA SER A 378 -10.18 -19.56 -7.70
C SER A 378 -9.66 -20.63 -6.74
N ILE A 379 -9.21 -21.77 -7.30
CA ILE A 379 -8.54 -22.83 -6.54
C ILE A 379 -7.11 -22.41 -6.16
N PHE A 380 -6.55 -21.46 -6.90
CA PHE A 380 -5.24 -20.87 -6.65
C PHE A 380 -5.40 -19.54 -5.93
N GLY A 381 -4.47 -19.18 -5.03
CA GLY A 381 -4.51 -17.85 -4.40
C GLY A 381 -4.43 -16.75 -5.45
N SER A 382 -5.38 -15.81 -5.41
CA SER A 382 -5.43 -14.66 -6.31
C SER A 382 -4.11 -13.86 -6.26
N PRO A 383 -3.60 -13.31 -7.38
CA PRO A 383 -2.50 -12.35 -7.33
C PRO A 383 -2.80 -11.24 -6.32
N LEU A 384 -1.77 -10.70 -5.69
CA LEU A 384 -1.85 -9.54 -4.82
C LEU A 384 -1.56 -8.27 -5.60
N TYR A 385 -2.05 -7.15 -5.06
CA TYR A 385 -1.66 -5.80 -5.41
C TYR A 385 -1.53 -4.97 -4.12
N LEU A 386 -0.94 -3.78 -4.21
CA LEU A 386 -0.80 -2.90 -3.06
C LEU A 386 -1.93 -1.86 -3.05
N VAL A 387 -2.64 -1.76 -1.93
CA VAL A 387 -3.70 -0.78 -1.70
C VAL A 387 -3.27 0.18 -0.58
N PRO A 388 -3.51 1.50 -0.74
CA PRO A 388 -3.18 2.45 0.32
C PRO A 388 -4.14 2.32 1.51
N GLN A 389 -3.60 2.55 2.70
CA GLN A 389 -4.32 2.67 3.96
C GLN A 389 -3.70 3.79 4.77
N GLY A 390 -4.51 4.56 5.50
CA GLY A 390 -4.03 5.57 6.42
C GLY A 390 -4.54 6.97 6.20
N LYS A 391 -3.80 7.94 6.72
CA LYS A 391 -4.11 9.36 6.66
C LYS A 391 -3.10 10.11 5.80
N PHE A 392 -3.58 10.89 4.86
CA PHE A 392 -2.73 11.67 3.95
C PHE A 392 -3.21 13.12 3.93
N THR A 393 -2.35 14.06 4.28
CA THR A 393 -2.69 15.49 4.09
C THR A 393 -2.64 15.83 2.61
N LEU A 394 -3.65 16.54 2.13
CA LEU A 394 -3.77 16.98 0.75
C LEU A 394 -3.11 18.34 0.54
N SER A 395 -2.58 18.56 -0.65
CA SER A 395 -2.12 19.86 -1.12
C SER A 395 -2.23 19.98 -2.64
N VAL A 396 -2.23 21.21 -3.16
CA VAL A 396 -2.33 21.49 -4.60
C VAL A 396 -1.17 22.38 -5.03
N PRO A 397 -0.01 21.80 -5.41
CA PRO A 397 1.05 22.60 -6.00
C PRO A 397 0.60 23.14 -7.35
N HIS A 398 0.63 24.46 -7.49
CA HIS A 398 0.46 25.14 -8.77
C HIS A 398 1.74 25.08 -9.65
N TYR A 399 2.72 24.24 -9.25
CA TYR A 399 3.98 23.92 -9.93
C TYR A 399 4.86 25.11 -10.36
N ASP A 400 4.75 26.25 -9.68
CA ASP A 400 5.63 27.41 -9.90
C ASP A 400 7.13 27.07 -9.77
N THR A 401 7.45 26.02 -9.02
CA THR A 401 8.81 25.48 -8.88
C THR A 401 8.82 23.96 -9.05
N THR A 402 9.62 23.47 -10.00
CA THR A 402 9.87 22.04 -10.20
C THR A 402 11.40 21.79 -10.16
N PRO A 403 11.88 20.81 -9.39
CA PRO A 403 11.13 19.88 -8.54
C PRO A 403 10.67 20.52 -7.21
N ILE A 404 9.67 19.91 -6.59
CA ILE A 404 9.10 20.38 -5.31
C ILE A 404 10.11 20.13 -4.17
N PRO A 405 10.47 21.15 -3.37
CA PRO A 405 11.25 20.95 -2.15
C PRO A 405 10.48 20.12 -1.12
N SER A 406 11.16 19.18 -0.44
CA SER A 406 10.57 18.46 0.70
C SER A 406 10.28 19.40 1.87
N GLY A 407 9.24 19.07 2.64
CA GLY A 407 8.81 19.83 3.83
C GLY A 407 8.13 21.17 3.52
N GLN A 408 7.92 21.52 2.25
CA GLN A 408 7.23 22.74 1.88
C GLN A 408 5.71 22.55 1.93
N GLU A 409 5.02 23.43 2.66
CA GLU A 409 3.57 23.54 2.56
C GLU A 409 3.15 24.13 1.22
N LEU A 410 2.23 23.43 0.56
CA LEU A 410 1.70 23.79 -0.75
C LEU A 410 0.22 24.15 -0.53
N PRO A 411 -0.16 25.44 -0.67
CA PRO A 411 -1.48 25.89 -0.31
C PRO A 411 -2.55 25.31 -1.24
N ILE A 412 -3.78 25.26 -0.75
CA ILE A 412 -4.98 24.92 -1.51
C ILE A 412 -5.76 26.22 -1.75
N GLY A 413 -6.13 26.52 -2.99
CA GLY A 413 -6.98 27.66 -3.34
C GLY A 413 -8.44 27.43 -2.96
N ASP A 414 -9.25 28.50 -2.88
CA ASP A 414 -10.69 28.39 -2.60
C ASP A 414 -11.45 27.68 -3.74
N GLU A 415 -10.88 27.71 -4.94
CA GLU A 415 -11.39 27.12 -6.17
C GLU A 415 -10.96 25.66 -6.39
N ASP A 416 -9.99 25.16 -5.62
CA ASP A 416 -9.44 23.82 -5.73
C ASP A 416 -10.37 22.80 -5.06
N ASN A 417 -11.22 22.13 -5.83
CA ASN A 417 -12.12 21.10 -5.31
C ASN A 417 -11.63 19.71 -5.72
N PHE A 418 -11.64 18.75 -4.80
CA PHE A 418 -11.22 17.38 -5.03
C PHE A 418 -12.19 16.65 -5.98
N LEU A 419 -11.75 16.30 -7.17
CA LEU A 419 -12.59 15.63 -8.16
C LEU A 419 -12.89 14.19 -7.74
N CYS A 420 -14.17 13.82 -7.81
CA CYS A 420 -14.70 12.51 -7.48
C CYS A 420 -15.29 11.82 -8.72
N GLY A 421 -15.29 10.49 -8.68
CA GLY A 421 -15.91 9.67 -9.72
C GLY A 421 -15.18 9.71 -11.08
N LEU A 422 -15.66 8.90 -12.02
CA LEU A 422 -15.11 8.80 -13.37
C LEU A 422 -15.75 9.78 -14.36
N ALA A 423 -16.92 10.32 -14.03
CA ALA A 423 -17.70 11.20 -14.91
C ALA A 423 -17.22 12.65 -14.88
N GLY A 424 -16.38 13.03 -13.90
CA GLY A 424 -15.85 14.39 -13.77
C GLY A 424 -16.88 15.45 -13.35
N ILE A 425 -18.05 15.03 -12.85
CA ILE A 425 -19.16 15.90 -12.44
C ILE A 425 -19.36 15.94 -10.93
N GLU A 426 -18.57 15.18 -10.17
CA GLU A 426 -18.67 15.09 -8.71
C GLU A 426 -17.39 15.65 -8.10
N TYR A 427 -17.49 16.38 -7.00
CA TYR A 427 -16.31 16.86 -6.29
C TYR A 427 -16.60 17.14 -4.81
N ILE A 428 -15.56 17.09 -4.00
CA ILE A 428 -15.57 17.48 -2.59
C ILE A 428 -14.84 18.81 -2.49
N GLN A 429 -15.47 19.80 -1.86
CA GLN A 429 -14.80 21.07 -1.59
C GLN A 429 -13.59 20.83 -0.69
N LEU A 430 -12.48 21.51 -0.98
CA LEU A 430 -11.34 21.55 -0.09
C LEU A 430 -11.32 22.91 0.63
N SER A 431 -10.75 22.92 1.83
CA SER A 431 -10.59 24.14 2.62
C SER A 431 -9.24 24.80 2.34
N SER A 432 -9.23 26.10 2.06
CA SER A 432 -8.01 26.92 2.03
C SER A 432 -7.56 27.35 3.44
N GLN A 433 -8.42 27.13 4.46
CA GLN A 433 -8.24 27.63 5.83
C GLN A 433 -7.98 26.51 6.85
N GLN A 434 -8.27 25.26 6.50
CA GLN A 434 -8.11 24.09 7.35
C GLN A 434 -7.25 23.04 6.64
N LEU A 435 -6.67 22.13 7.42
CA LEU A 435 -5.95 20.99 6.85
C LEU A 435 -6.96 20.00 6.26
N ASN A 436 -6.74 19.61 5.01
CA ASN A 436 -7.55 18.62 4.34
C ASN A 436 -6.87 17.25 4.46
N ILE A 437 -7.50 16.31 5.15
CA ILE A 437 -6.96 14.97 5.37
C ILE A 437 -7.78 13.95 4.58
N LEU A 438 -7.12 13.21 3.69
CA LEU A 438 -7.68 12.04 3.03
C LEU A 438 -7.42 10.80 3.89
N HIS A 439 -8.49 10.16 4.32
CA HIS A 439 -8.47 8.89 5.04
C HIS A 439 -8.77 7.75 4.08
N LEU A 440 -7.92 6.73 4.07
CA LEU A 440 -8.06 5.54 3.26
C LEU A 440 -8.18 4.31 4.15
N GLU A 441 -9.31 3.61 4.06
CA GLU A 441 -9.58 2.39 4.80
C GLU A 441 -9.61 1.20 3.84
N ALA A 442 -8.58 0.34 3.90
CA ALA A 442 -8.45 -0.83 3.06
C ALA A 442 -9.38 -1.99 3.49
N GLY A 443 -9.50 -3.01 2.64
CA GLY A 443 -10.32 -4.20 2.91
C GLY A 443 -11.82 -3.96 2.72
N LYS A 444 -12.20 -2.89 2.03
CA LYS A 444 -13.60 -2.52 1.83
C LYS A 444 -14.18 -3.10 0.54
N PRO A 445 -15.44 -3.57 0.56
CA PRO A 445 -16.14 -4.06 -0.63
C PRO A 445 -16.08 -3.09 -1.81
N THR A 446 -15.79 -3.58 -3.01
CA THR A 446 -15.70 -2.74 -4.23
C THR A 446 -16.29 -3.43 -5.48
N PHE A 447 -16.98 -4.56 -5.26
CA PHE A 447 -17.55 -5.35 -6.32
C PHE A 447 -19.07 -5.30 -6.29
N ALA A 448 -19.70 -5.00 -7.42
CA ALA A 448 -21.14 -5.09 -7.58
C ALA A 448 -21.45 -6.20 -8.60
N PRO A 449 -21.76 -7.43 -8.19
CA PRO A 449 -21.94 -8.57 -9.10
C PRO A 449 -23.11 -8.41 -10.07
N ASP A 450 -24.16 -7.70 -9.64
CA ASP A 450 -25.36 -7.43 -10.43
C ASP A 450 -25.21 -6.18 -11.31
N PHE A 451 -24.10 -5.45 -11.18
CA PHE A 451 -23.79 -4.31 -12.04
C PHE A 451 -22.98 -4.77 -13.25
N VAL A 452 -23.64 -4.85 -14.40
CA VAL A 452 -23.00 -5.00 -15.71
C VAL A 452 -23.11 -3.65 -16.41
N PRO A 453 -21.99 -2.96 -16.72
CA PRO A 453 -22.01 -1.60 -17.29
C PRO A 453 -22.90 -1.46 -18.54
N GLU A 454 -23.03 -2.53 -19.32
CA GLU A 454 -23.82 -2.56 -20.57
C GLU A 454 -25.30 -2.94 -20.39
N GLN A 455 -25.73 -3.32 -19.17
CA GLN A 455 -27.09 -3.81 -18.88
C GLN A 455 -27.73 -3.04 -17.72
N ILE A 456 -27.55 -1.72 -17.68
CA ILE A 456 -28.19 -0.86 -16.68
C ILE A 456 -29.71 -0.89 -16.95
N VAL A 457 -30.44 -1.68 -16.16
CA VAL A 457 -31.89 -1.63 -16.09
C VAL A 457 -32.22 -0.85 -14.82
N GLU A 458 -32.90 0.30 -14.95
CA GLU A 458 -33.46 1.03 -13.82
C GLU A 458 -34.55 0.18 -13.15
N THR A 459 -34.15 -0.69 -12.23
CA THR A 459 -35.09 -1.41 -11.37
C THR A 459 -35.10 -0.76 -10.00
N ASN A 460 -36.29 -0.46 -9.48
CA ASN A 460 -36.52 0.13 -8.15
C ASN A 460 -36.16 -0.83 -6.98
N GLU A 461 -35.49 -1.94 -7.25
CA GLU A 461 -35.04 -2.85 -6.20
C GLU A 461 -33.68 -2.38 -5.68
N ALA A 462 -33.67 -1.87 -4.46
CA ALA A 462 -32.51 -1.45 -3.67
C ALA A 462 -31.54 -2.62 -3.35
N GLY A 463 -31.01 -3.27 -4.39
CA GLY A 463 -30.23 -4.51 -4.31
C GLY A 463 -28.76 -4.38 -4.71
N GLN A 464 -28.35 -3.31 -5.40
CA GLN A 464 -26.94 -3.13 -5.79
C GLN A 464 -26.10 -2.73 -4.57
N ARG A 465 -25.65 -3.73 -3.81
CA ARG A 465 -24.72 -3.57 -2.70
C ARG A 465 -23.34 -4.00 -3.16
N LEU A 466 -22.33 -3.25 -2.74
CA LEU A 466 -20.96 -3.71 -2.88
C LEU A 466 -20.77 -4.96 -2.00
N GLU A 467 -20.34 -6.05 -2.62
CA GLU A 467 -20.09 -7.33 -1.98
C GLU A 467 -18.61 -7.49 -1.62
N SER A 468 -18.34 -8.30 -0.60
CA SER A 468 -17.01 -8.51 -0.04
C SER A 468 -16.14 -9.49 -0.83
N GLU A 469 -16.59 -10.00 -1.97
CA GLU A 469 -15.82 -10.95 -2.80
C GLU A 469 -14.51 -10.33 -3.31
N THR A 470 -14.50 -9.01 -3.52
CA THR A 470 -13.30 -8.25 -3.82
C THR A 470 -13.24 -6.99 -2.99
N THR A 471 -12.02 -6.57 -2.63
CA THR A 471 -11.80 -5.43 -1.74
C THR A 471 -10.82 -4.43 -2.31
N THR A 472 -11.01 -3.15 -1.98
CA THR A 472 -10.06 -2.05 -2.20
C THR A 472 -10.01 -1.15 -0.96
N ALA A 473 -9.57 0.10 -1.08
CA ALA A 473 -9.71 1.11 -0.04
C ALA A 473 -10.84 2.08 -0.35
N TRP A 474 -11.64 2.40 0.67
CA TRP A 474 -12.58 3.51 0.62
C TRP A 474 -11.91 4.77 1.15
N GLY A 475 -12.20 5.90 0.51
CA GLY A 475 -11.68 7.21 0.85
C GLY A 475 -12.75 8.11 1.46
N TYR A 476 -12.39 8.91 2.45
CA TYR A 476 -13.16 10.09 2.86
C TYR A 476 -12.22 11.25 3.20
N ILE A 477 -12.73 12.47 3.11
CA ILE A 477 -11.97 13.68 3.47
C ILE A 477 -12.49 14.19 4.82
N GLU A 478 -11.57 14.65 5.66
CA GLU A 478 -11.81 15.31 6.94
C GLU A 478 -11.12 16.69 6.90
N TYR A 479 -11.75 17.71 7.48
CA TYR A 479 -11.08 18.98 7.78
C TYR A 479 -10.57 18.94 9.21
N GLU A 480 -9.28 19.19 9.40
CA GLU A 480 -8.65 19.29 10.70
C GLU A 480 -8.30 20.77 10.98
N ASP A 481 -8.75 21.29 12.13
CA ASP A 481 -8.49 22.66 12.55
C ASP A 481 -7.00 22.84 12.87
N ASP A 482 -6.37 23.83 12.24
CA ASP A 482 -5.09 24.32 12.72
C ASP A 482 -5.32 25.09 14.03
N ILE A 483 -4.64 24.68 15.09
CA ILE A 483 -5.02 24.87 16.50
C ILE A 483 -4.96 26.35 16.90
N GLN A 484 -5.95 27.20 16.59
CA GLN A 484 -6.16 28.48 17.29
C GLN A 484 -7.62 28.98 17.36
N ASN A 485 -8.59 28.43 16.63
CA ASN A 485 -9.98 28.93 16.68
C ASN A 485 -11.00 27.83 16.94
N ASP A 486 -11.45 27.75 18.19
CA ASP A 486 -12.44 26.82 18.77
C ASP A 486 -13.89 26.98 18.22
N GLN A 487 -14.07 27.40 16.96
CA GLN A 487 -15.35 27.91 16.44
C GLN A 487 -15.69 27.61 14.96
N VAL A 488 -14.97 26.79 14.19
CA VAL A 488 -15.42 26.46 12.82
C VAL A 488 -15.27 24.98 12.47
N THR A 489 -16.23 24.16 12.92
CA THR A 489 -16.42 22.80 12.37
C THR A 489 -17.19 22.89 11.05
N ASN A 490 -16.56 23.43 10.00
CA ASN A 490 -17.07 23.22 8.65
C ASN A 490 -16.81 21.76 8.28
N LEU A 491 -17.81 21.07 7.74
CA LEU A 491 -17.65 19.73 7.19
C LEU A 491 -17.33 19.83 5.69
N PRO A 492 -16.54 18.90 5.13
CA PRO A 492 -16.37 18.81 3.68
C PRO A 492 -17.72 18.71 2.98
N VAL A 493 -17.91 19.55 1.96
CA VAL A 493 -19.16 19.59 1.20
C VAL A 493 -18.98 18.83 -0.11
N TYR A 494 -19.83 17.85 -0.34
CA TYR A 494 -19.86 17.09 -1.58
C TYR A 494 -20.85 17.72 -2.57
N PHE A 495 -20.45 17.82 -3.83
CA PHE A 495 -21.25 18.34 -4.93
C PHE A 495 -21.31 17.33 -6.07
N SER A 496 -22.49 17.20 -6.69
CA SER A 496 -22.69 16.48 -7.95
C SER A 496 -23.37 17.40 -8.96
N GLN A 497 -22.82 17.56 -10.15
CA GLN A 497 -23.42 18.35 -11.21
C GLN A 497 -24.39 17.51 -12.06
N PRO A 498 -25.40 18.15 -12.68
CA PRO A 498 -25.71 19.58 -12.58
C PRO A 498 -26.37 19.93 -11.22
N LYS A 499 -26.60 21.22 -10.93
CA LYS A 499 -27.16 21.68 -9.64
C LYS A 499 -28.50 21.01 -9.28
N GLN A 500 -29.25 20.58 -10.28
CA GLN A 500 -30.53 19.89 -10.14
C GLN A 500 -30.38 18.41 -9.75
N SER A 501 -29.16 17.88 -9.68
CA SER A 501 -28.90 16.52 -9.20
C SER A 501 -29.38 16.35 -7.76
N LEU A 502 -30.00 15.21 -7.48
CA LEU A 502 -30.43 14.83 -6.12
C LEU A 502 -29.27 14.77 -5.11
N LEU A 503 -28.04 14.63 -5.60
CA LEU A 503 -26.84 14.58 -4.78
C LEU A 503 -26.09 15.93 -4.73
N TYR A 504 -26.60 16.98 -5.37
CA TYR A 504 -26.00 18.30 -5.28
C TYR A 504 -26.06 18.81 -3.84
N ARG A 505 -24.89 19.05 -3.22
CA ARG A 505 -24.76 19.46 -1.81
C ARG A 505 -25.38 18.47 -0.82
N ALA A 506 -25.33 17.16 -1.11
CA ALA A 506 -25.94 16.15 -0.24
C ALA A 506 -25.49 16.23 1.24
N SER A 507 -24.26 16.66 1.51
CA SER A 507 -23.67 16.83 2.85
C SER A 507 -24.30 17.95 3.70
N THR A 508 -25.10 18.85 3.12
CA THR A 508 -25.73 19.97 3.86
C THR A 508 -27.20 19.73 4.17
N LEU A 509 -27.74 18.53 3.93
CA LEU A 509 -29.17 18.23 3.99
C LEU A 509 -29.72 17.76 5.35
N GLU A 510 -28.92 17.64 6.42
CA GLU A 510 -29.46 17.33 7.77
C GLU A 510 -29.52 18.57 8.68
N ASP A 511 -30.64 19.32 8.56
CA ASP A 511 -31.39 19.87 9.72
C ASP A 511 -32.74 20.53 9.34
N ALA A 512 -33.26 20.36 8.12
CA ALA A 512 -34.63 20.75 7.78
C ALA A 512 -35.64 19.67 8.22
N LYS A 513 -35.75 19.41 9.53
CA LYS A 513 -37.05 18.97 10.07
C LYS A 513 -37.93 20.20 10.21
N GLU A 514 -38.43 20.67 9.08
CA GLU A 514 -39.46 21.70 9.09
C GLU A 514 -40.73 21.14 9.74
N ASP A 515 -41.16 21.83 10.80
CA ASP A 515 -42.47 21.73 11.41
C ASP A 515 -43.52 22.06 10.33
N PRO A 516 -44.44 21.15 9.97
CA PRO A 516 -45.35 21.32 8.84
C PRO A 516 -46.50 22.31 9.10
N THR A 517 -46.25 23.39 9.84
CA THR A 517 -47.31 24.31 10.29
C THR A 517 -47.07 25.79 10.04
N ASN A 518 -46.08 26.18 9.23
CA ASN A 518 -45.88 27.60 8.91
C ASN A 518 -45.58 27.84 7.42
N GLU A 519 -46.56 27.56 6.57
CA GLU A 519 -46.60 28.06 5.19
C GLU A 519 -46.92 29.56 5.19
N ASP A 520 -45.95 30.41 4.85
CA ASP A 520 -46.21 31.76 4.31
C ASP A 520 -45.91 31.73 2.81
N PRO A 521 -46.93 31.70 1.93
CA PRO A 521 -46.79 31.33 0.51
C PRO A 521 -46.31 32.49 -0.38
N THR A 522 -45.42 33.36 0.11
CA THR A 522 -44.97 34.56 -0.62
C THR A 522 -43.49 34.60 -0.99
N ASP A 523 -42.67 33.64 -0.58
CA ASP A 523 -41.23 33.61 -0.94
C ASP A 523 -40.97 32.82 -2.24
N ASP A 524 -41.68 31.70 -2.48
CA ASP A 524 -41.44 30.83 -3.65
C ASP A 524 -41.79 31.45 -5.02
N GLN A 525 -42.52 32.57 -5.06
CA GLN A 525 -42.86 33.22 -6.34
C GLN A 525 -41.89 34.34 -6.75
N ALA A 526 -41.01 34.77 -5.86
CA ALA A 526 -40.04 35.83 -6.15
C ALA A 526 -38.74 35.26 -6.76
N ASP A 527 -38.32 34.08 -6.33
CA ASP A 527 -37.10 33.42 -6.82
C ASP A 527 -37.31 32.83 -8.23
N ASP A 528 -38.46 32.20 -8.50
CA ASP A 528 -38.81 31.68 -9.83
C ASP A 528 -38.88 32.79 -10.91
N GLN A 529 -39.22 34.04 -10.55
CA GLN A 529 -39.26 35.16 -11.50
C GLN A 529 -37.91 35.85 -11.70
N ALA A 530 -36.95 35.66 -10.79
CA ALA A 530 -35.61 36.21 -10.90
C ALA A 530 -34.70 35.33 -11.78
N ASP A 531 -34.87 34.01 -11.69
CA ASP A 531 -34.10 33.04 -12.48
C ASP A 531 -34.49 33.07 -13.97
N ASP A 532 -35.78 33.15 -14.30
CA ASP A 532 -36.26 33.27 -15.68
C ASP A 532 -35.75 34.57 -16.38
N GLN A 533 -35.51 35.65 -15.63
CA GLN A 533 -34.99 36.91 -16.21
C GLN A 533 -33.46 36.93 -16.33
N ALA A 534 -32.74 36.11 -15.57
CA ALA A 534 -31.29 36.03 -15.61
C ALA A 534 -30.83 35.13 -16.78
N ASP A 535 -31.54 34.05 -17.05
CA ASP A 535 -31.24 33.14 -18.16
C ASP A 535 -31.51 33.81 -19.52
N ASP A 536 -32.61 34.54 -19.68
CA ASP A 536 -32.92 35.29 -20.91
C ASP A 536 -31.88 36.40 -21.20
N GLN A 537 -31.23 36.97 -20.18
CA GLN A 537 -30.18 37.99 -20.37
C GLN A 537 -28.79 37.40 -20.62
N ALA A 538 -28.54 36.17 -20.19
CA ALA A 538 -27.26 35.49 -20.39
C ALA A 538 -27.16 34.91 -21.82
N ASP A 539 -28.25 34.36 -22.35
CA ASP A 539 -28.31 33.83 -23.71
C ASP A 539 -28.18 34.95 -24.76
N ASP A 540 -28.87 36.08 -24.58
CA ASP A 540 -28.76 37.24 -25.48
C ASP A 540 -27.33 37.84 -25.50
N GLN A 541 -26.58 37.79 -24.39
CA GLN A 541 -25.19 38.28 -24.34
C GLN A 541 -24.17 37.28 -24.90
N ALA A 542 -24.46 35.98 -24.83
CA ALA A 542 -23.59 34.94 -25.37
C ALA A 542 -23.67 34.87 -26.90
N ASP A 543 -24.86 35.03 -27.47
CA ASP A 543 -25.06 35.04 -28.92
C ASP A 543 -24.43 36.29 -29.57
N ASP A 544 -24.59 37.47 -28.97
CA ASP A 544 -23.98 38.71 -29.48
C ASP A 544 -22.43 38.66 -29.44
N GLN A 545 -21.83 38.02 -28.43
CA GLN A 545 -20.36 37.87 -28.35
C GLN A 545 -19.81 36.79 -29.30
N ALA A 546 -20.59 35.76 -29.60
CA ALA A 546 -20.18 34.70 -30.52
C ALA A 546 -20.20 35.18 -31.99
N ASP A 547 -21.20 35.99 -32.36
CA ASP A 547 -21.29 36.57 -33.70
C ASP A 547 -20.18 37.59 -33.96
N ASP A 548 -19.87 38.47 -32.98
CA ASP A 548 -18.78 39.45 -33.11
C ASP A 548 -17.39 38.78 -33.24
N GLN A 549 -17.14 37.66 -32.54
CA GLN A 549 -15.87 36.94 -32.66
C GLN A 549 -15.75 36.12 -33.96
N ALA A 550 -16.88 35.67 -34.51
CA ALA A 550 -16.90 34.92 -35.76
C ALA A 550 -16.65 35.84 -36.97
N ASP A 551 -17.20 37.06 -36.95
CA ASP A 551 -16.97 38.05 -38.01
C ASP A 551 -15.52 38.57 -38.00
N ASP A 552 -14.93 38.84 -36.84
CA ASP A 552 -13.53 39.28 -36.73
C ASP A 552 -12.54 38.20 -37.23
N GLN A 553 -12.81 36.92 -36.97
CA GLN A 553 -11.96 35.83 -37.47
C GLN A 553 -12.13 35.55 -38.97
N ALA A 554 -13.30 35.87 -39.54
CA ALA A 554 -13.56 35.70 -40.96
C ALA A 554 -12.90 36.81 -41.81
N ASP A 555 -12.87 38.05 -41.30
CA ASP A 555 -12.19 39.17 -41.97
C ASP A 555 -10.66 39.02 -41.94
N ASP A 556 -10.08 38.59 -40.81
CA ASP A 556 -8.63 38.34 -40.70
C ASP A 556 -8.16 37.20 -41.64
N GLN A 557 -8.97 36.15 -41.83
CA GLN A 557 -8.64 35.07 -42.77
C GLN A 557 -8.85 35.45 -44.24
N ALA A 558 -9.69 36.43 -44.53
CA ALA A 558 -9.93 36.91 -45.90
C ALA A 558 -8.81 37.85 -46.37
N ASP A 559 -8.26 38.68 -45.48
CA ASP A 559 -7.14 39.57 -45.78
C ASP A 559 -5.83 38.78 -45.98
N ASP A 560 -5.60 37.71 -45.20
CA ASP A 560 -4.42 36.85 -45.33
C ASP A 560 -4.40 36.00 -46.62
N GLN A 561 -5.55 35.79 -47.28
CA GLN A 561 -5.62 35.09 -48.57
C GLN A 561 -5.60 36.01 -49.79
N ALA A 562 -5.66 37.33 -49.61
CA ALA A 562 -5.59 38.30 -50.70
C ALA A 562 -4.16 38.73 -51.07
N ASP A 563 -3.17 38.40 -50.21
CA ASP A 563 -1.77 38.83 -50.32
C ASP A 563 -0.78 37.74 -50.83
N ASP A 564 -1.27 36.59 -51.31
CA ASP A 564 -0.46 35.48 -51.91
C ASP A 564 -0.65 35.29 -53.44
#